data_AF-A0A3P8KTI6-F1
#
_entry.id   AF-A0A3P8KTI6-F1
#
_cell.length_a   1.000
_cell.length_b   1.000
_cell.length_c   1.000
_cell.angle_alpha   90.00
_cell.angle_beta   90.00
_cell.angle_gamma   90.00
#
_symmetry.space_group_name_H-M   'P 1'
#
loop_
_entity.id
_entity.type
_entity.pdbx_description
1 polymer ?
#
loop_
_entity_poly.entity_id
_entity_poly.type
_entity_poly.pdbx_seq_one_letter_code
_entity_poly.pdbx_strand_id
1 'polypeptide(L)' 'MQHIIKLAPQRVVYVSCNPATLARDSELLLAAGYEIQRLAMLDMFPHTGHLESMVLFEHKLAQNHTNRIEAAVE' A
#
# COMPACT_ATOMS: atom_id res chain seq x y z
N MET A 1 6.24 1.87 7.31
CA MET A 1 6.27 1.13 6.02
C MET A 1 7.21 -0.07 5.96
N GLN A 2 8.40 -0.05 6.55
CA GLN A 2 9.38 -1.15 6.46
C GLN A 2 8.82 -2.54 6.84
N HIS A 3 7.98 -2.65 7.87
CA HIS A 3 7.37 -3.93 8.25
C HIS A 3 6.40 -4.48 7.20
N ILE A 4 5.57 -3.62 6.59
CA ILE A 4 4.66 -4.01 5.50
C ILE A 4 5.46 -4.51 4.30
N ILE A 5 6.54 -3.81 3.96
CA ILE A 5 7.44 -4.21 2.86
C ILE A 5 8.05 -5.60 3.13
N LYS A 6 8.52 -5.86 4.37
CA LYS A 6 9.08 -7.16 4.76
C LYS A 6 8.08 -8.30 4.70
N LEU A 7 6.82 -8.06 5.08
CA LEU A 7 5.74 -9.05 4.99
C LEU A 7 5.37 -9.36 3.53
N ALA A 8 5.73 -8.49 2.60
CA ALA A 8 5.49 -8.62 1.16
C ALA A 8 4.05 -9.06 0.78
N PRO A 9 2.98 -8.48 1.37
CA PRO A 9 1.62 -8.82 0.99
C PRO A 9 1.36 -8.52 -0.49
N GLN A 10 0.50 -9.32 -1.12
CA GLN A 10 0.09 -9.09 -2.51
C GLN A 10 -0.61 -7.74 -2.70
N ARG A 11 -1.38 -7.31 -1.70
CA ARG A 11 -2.20 -6.10 -1.76
C ARG A 11 -2.12 -5.33 -0.46
N VAL A 12 -2.05 -4.01 -0.55
CA VAL A 12 -2.11 -3.08 0.59
C VAL A 12 -3.15 -2.03 0.29
N VAL A 13 -4.17 -1.94 1.13
CA VAL A 13 -5.08 -0.78 1.14
C VAL A 13 -4.60 0.15 2.23
N TYR A 14 -4.26 1.37 1.86
CA TYR A 14 -3.77 2.38 2.79
C TYR A 14 -4.75 3.56 2.83
N VAL A 15 -5.33 3.79 4.02
CA VAL A 15 -6.29 4.85 4.29
C VAL A 15 -5.61 5.91 5.16
N SER A 16 -5.75 7.18 4.80
CA SER A 16 -5.09 8.30 5.47
C SER A 16 -5.95 9.55 5.49
N CYS A 17 -5.98 10.22 6.63
CA CYS A 17 -6.57 11.56 6.81
C CYS A 17 -5.65 12.71 6.42
N ASN A 18 -4.42 12.38 6.00
CA ASN A 18 -3.43 13.35 5.55
C ASN A 18 -2.79 12.90 4.22
N PRO A 19 -3.09 13.57 3.10
CA PRO A 19 -2.57 13.19 1.79
C PRO A 19 -1.05 13.40 1.66
N ALA A 20 -0.45 14.31 2.44
CA ALA A 20 0.99 14.57 2.36
C ALA A 20 1.81 13.41 2.97
N THR A 21 1.40 12.91 4.14
CA THR A 21 2.05 11.72 4.72
C THR A 21 1.74 10.46 3.94
N LEU A 22 0.54 10.37 3.34
CA LEU A 22 0.19 9.30 2.40
C LEU A 22 1.19 9.26 1.23
N ALA A 23 1.44 10.40 0.58
CA ALA A 23 2.37 10.49 -0.54
C ALA A 23 3.79 10.05 -0.14
N ARG A 24 4.31 10.57 0.98
CA ARG A 24 5.63 10.18 1.51
C ARG A 24 5.75 8.68 1.76
N ASP A 25 4.74 8.07 2.38
CA ASP A 25 4.77 6.65 2.71
C ASP A 25 4.55 5.78 1.45
N SER A 26 3.83 6.30 0.45
CA SER A 26 3.63 5.66 -0.85
C SER A 26 4.95 5.53 -1.62
N GLU A 27 5.84 6.52 -1.57
CA GLU A 27 7.16 6.43 -2.20
C GLU A 27 7.95 5.21 -1.72
N LEU A 28 7.84 4.85 -0.44
CA LEU A 28 8.50 3.67 0.11
C LEU A 28 7.93 2.36 -0.43
N LEU A 29 6.61 2.29 -0.66
CA LEU A 29 5.97 1.12 -1.28
C LEU A 29 6.32 1.03 -2.77
N LEU A 30 6.31 2.15 -3.48
CA LEU A 30 6.70 2.23 -4.89
C LEU A 30 8.16 1.79 -5.08
N ALA A 31 9.07 2.28 -4.23
CA ALA A 31 10.47 1.86 -4.24
C ALA A 31 10.66 0.37 -3.91
N ALA A 32 9.72 -0.23 -3.17
CA ALA A 32 9.68 -1.66 -2.86
C ALA A 32 9.00 -2.51 -3.96
N GLY A 33 8.62 -1.91 -5.10
CA GLY A 33 8.05 -2.64 -6.24
C GLY A 33 6.53 -2.80 -6.22
N TYR A 34 5.82 -2.11 -5.31
CA TYR A 34 4.37 -2.03 -5.38
C TYR A 34 3.93 -1.03 -6.44
N GLU A 35 2.77 -1.26 -7.04
CA GLU A 35 2.14 -0.37 -8.00
C GLU A 35 0.81 0.14 -7.46
N ILE A 36 0.51 1.43 -7.67
CA ILE A 36 -0.81 1.99 -7.35
C ILE A 36 -1.81 1.52 -8.39
N GLN A 37 -2.85 0.81 -7.95
CA GLN A 37 -3.94 0.35 -8.82
C GLN A 37 -5.16 1.25 -8.74
N ARG A 38 -5.45 1.80 -7.56
CA ARG A 38 -6.58 2.71 -7.35
C ARG A 38 -6.24 3.77 -6.31
N LEU A 39 -6.80 4.96 -6.50
CA LEU A 39 -6.76 6.07 -5.56
C LEU A 39 -8.17 6.64 -5.45
N ALA A 40 -8.60 6.95 -4.23
CA ALA A 40 -9.84 7.65 -3.95
C ALA A 40 -9.59 8.76 -2.92
N MET A 41 -10.26 9.88 -3.12
CA MET A 41 -10.36 10.96 -2.14
C MET A 41 -11.80 10.97 -1.61
N LEU A 42 -11.96 11.13 -0.30
CA LEU A 42 -13.25 11.04 0.36
C LEU A 42 -13.48 12.29 1.21
N ASP A 43 -14.61 12.96 0.96
CA ASP A 43 -15.13 13.99 1.85
C ASP A 43 -15.98 13.33 2.94
N MET A 44 -15.30 12.86 4.00
CA MET A 44 -15.98 12.26 5.16
C MET A 44 -16.43 13.30 6.19
N PHE A 45 -15.97 14.55 6.06
CA PHE A 45 -16.26 15.64 6.99
C PHE A 45 -16.61 16.91 6.21
N PRO A 46 -17.82 16.97 5.62
CA PRO A 46 -18.24 18.12 4.82
C PRO A 46 -18.14 19.42 5.60
N HIS A 47 -17.79 20.50 4.87
CA HIS A 47 -17.60 21.84 5.42
C HIS A 47 -16.39 21.98 6.38
N THR A 48 -15.47 21.03 6.36
CA THR A 48 -14.17 21.15 7.05
C THR A 48 -13.02 21.18 6.05
N GLY A 49 -11.80 21.46 6.53
CA GLY A 49 -10.59 21.28 5.74
C GLY A 49 -10.06 19.85 5.72
N HIS A 50 -10.74 18.89 6.35
CA HIS A 50 -10.31 17.49 6.38
C HIS A 50 -10.53 16.84 5.02
N LEU A 51 -9.57 16.01 4.63
CA LEU A 51 -9.63 15.27 3.38
C LEU A 51 -9.07 13.88 3.61
N GLU A 52 -9.95 12.90 3.53
CA GLU A 52 -9.59 11.50 3.63
C GLU A 52 -9.14 10.98 2.27
N SER A 53 -8.24 10.03 2.29
CA SER A 53 -7.60 9.48 1.09
C SER A 53 -7.38 7.98 1.25
N MET A 54 -7.51 7.23 0.16
CA MET A 54 -7.33 5.79 0.15
C MET A 54 -6.61 5.34 -1.12
N VAL A 55 -5.60 4.49 -0.96
CA VAL A 55 -4.81 3.95 -2.08
C VAL A 55 -4.76 2.43 -1.99
N LEU A 56 -5.03 1.78 -3.12
CA LEU A 56 -4.77 0.35 -3.31
C LEU A 56 -3.43 0.19 -4.01
N PHE A 57 -2.52 -0.51 -3.35
CA PHE A 57 -1.26 -0.97 -3.92
C PHE A 57 -1.31 -2.47 -4.18
N GLU A 58 -0.71 -2.91 -5.28
CA GLU A 58 -0.53 -4.32 -5.59
C GLU A 58 0.93 -4.63 -5.94
N HIS A 59 1.42 -5.80 -5.50
CA HIS A 59 2.78 -6.26 -5.75
C HIS A 59 2.75 -7.46 -6.69
N LYS A 60 3.12 -7.26 -7.97
CA LYS A 60 3.06 -8.30 -9.02
C LYS A 60 3.83 -9.57 -8.69
N LEU A 61 4.91 -9.47 -7.91
CA LEU A 61 5.78 -10.61 -7.57
C LEU A 61 5.30 -11.43 -6.36
N ALA A 62 4.37 -10.90 -5.55
CA ALA A 62 3.87 -11.63 -4.37
C ALA A 62 2.88 -12.76 -4.75
N GLN A 63 2.45 -12.84 -6.01
CA GLN A 63 1.76 -14.00 -6.59
C GLN A 63 2.60 -15.29 -6.48
N ASN A 64 3.93 -15.17 -6.50
CA ASN A 64 4.84 -16.32 -6.46
C ASN A 64 5.29 -16.72 -5.05
N HIS A 65 4.84 -16.03 -3.99
CA HIS A 65 5.33 -16.31 -2.63
C HIS A 65 4.75 -17.59 -2.03
N THR A 66 3.57 -18.05 -2.48
CA THR A 66 3.08 -19.41 -2.14
C THR A 66 4.09 -20.48 -2.55
N ASN A 67 4.80 -20.29 -3.67
CA ASN A 67 5.83 -21.24 -4.15
C ASN A 67 7.20 -21.06 -3.48
N ARG A 68 7.41 -20.02 -2.66
CA ARG A 68 8.71 -19.77 -1.98
C ARG A 68 8.76 -20.28 -0.55
N ILE A 69 7.61 -20.52 0.09
CA ILE A 69 7.59 -21.22 1.39
C ILE A 69 8.03 -22.67 1.20
N GLU A 70 7.69 -23.32 0.07
CA GLU A 70 8.18 -24.66 -0.27
C GLU A 70 9.69 -24.68 -0.57
N ALA A 71 10.23 -23.65 -1.22
CA ALA A 71 11.65 -23.57 -1.59
C ALA A 71 12.61 -23.16 -0.45
N ALA A 72 12.11 -22.88 0.75
CA ALA A 72 12.93 -22.54 1.92
C ALA A 72 12.97 -23.65 2.99
N VAL A 73 12.34 -24.81 2.69
CA VAL A 73 12.32 -26.01 3.54
C VAL A 73 13.14 -27.16 2.93
N GLU A 74 13.87 -26.88 1.84
CA GLU A 74 14.91 -27.75 1.26
C GLU A 74 16.25 -26.99 1.21
#